data_AF-A0A3M1FXY1-F1
#
_entry.id   AF-A0A3M1FXY1-F1
#
_cell.length_a   1.000
_cell.length_b   1.000
_cell.length_c   1.000
_cell.angle_alpha   90.00
_cell.angle_beta   90.00
_cell.angle_gamma   90.00
#
_symmetry.space_group_name_H-M   'P 1'
#
loop_
_entity.id
_entity.type
_entity.pdbx_description
1 polymer ?
#
loop_
_entity_poly.entity_id
_entity_poly.type
_entity_poly.pdbx_seq_one_letter_code
_entity_poly.pdbx_strand_id
1 'polypeptide(L)'
;NKTFIQQISRCRFSSIDEIREAFSVEPVTKQFYEEIQNWYYWAMDRVKFPEDYKYSSEPEKDREIRNATNLIRLITRIIFIWFLKEKNLVPPVLFSEEAMKSVVKDFMKDKNSSNYYNAILQNLFFATLNQKMGERKFATENGYPSNKKEYGVKTLYRYGDMFLIGKNKVLSLFEDIPFLNGGLFDCLDKEDEKGDVVYIDGFSRNPKKRAIVPDYLFFQKDEQRVDLSEYGFGTNKTVRGLIEILNSYNFTIDENTPVDQEVALDPELLGKVFENLLASYNPETATTARKATGSYYTPREIVDYMVEESLFEYLRTVVSDIDEERLRLLLSYSEEVPEFTEEEKQRLISAIDSLKILDPACGSGAFPMGILHKLVHVLQRLDPDNRLWYEHQYQKALRASEEVF
;
A
#
# COMPACT_ATOMS: atom_id res chain seq x y z
N ASN A 1 -18.63 -13.73 0.58
CA ASN A 1 -17.35 -14.32 0.16
C ASN A 1 -17.57 -15.21 -1.08
N LYS A 2 -17.49 -14.64 -2.29
CA LYS A 2 -17.78 -15.34 -3.56
C LYS A 2 -16.67 -16.35 -3.89
N THR A 3 -15.44 -16.07 -3.49
CA THR A 3 -14.25 -16.91 -3.69
C THR A 3 -14.33 -18.20 -2.87
N PHE A 4 -14.70 -18.11 -1.58
CA PHE A 4 -14.94 -19.28 -0.73
C PHE A 4 -16.05 -20.18 -1.30
N ILE A 5 -17.15 -19.59 -1.75
CA ILE A 5 -18.27 -20.33 -2.37
C ILE A 5 -17.83 -20.96 -3.70
N GLN A 6 -17.02 -20.28 -4.51
CA GLN A 6 -16.47 -20.83 -5.75
C GLN A 6 -15.45 -21.96 -5.52
N GLN A 7 -14.61 -21.85 -4.49
CA GLN A 7 -13.66 -22.91 -4.13
C GLN A 7 -14.38 -24.14 -3.59
N ILE A 8 -15.35 -23.95 -2.69
CA ILE A 8 -16.19 -25.03 -2.15
C ILE A 8 -17.04 -25.70 -3.25
N SER A 9 -17.62 -24.93 -4.17
CA SER A 9 -18.44 -25.48 -5.26
C SER A 9 -17.62 -26.23 -6.31
N ARG A 10 -16.32 -25.96 -6.43
CA ARG A 10 -15.39 -26.69 -7.30
C ARG A 10 -14.69 -27.86 -6.59
N CYS A 11 -14.66 -27.84 -5.26
CA CYS A 11 -14.13 -28.93 -4.46
C CYS A 11 -15.06 -30.14 -4.56
N ARG A 12 -14.52 -31.29 -4.95
CA ARG A 12 -15.28 -32.54 -5.04
C ARG A 12 -15.39 -33.26 -3.70
N PHE A 13 -14.74 -32.72 -2.66
CA PHE A 13 -14.64 -33.30 -1.32
C PHE A 13 -14.17 -34.75 -1.33
N SER A 14 -13.35 -35.12 -2.32
CA SER A 14 -12.91 -36.50 -2.54
C SER A 14 -11.75 -36.92 -1.63
N SER A 15 -10.98 -35.96 -1.12
CA SER A 15 -9.83 -36.22 -0.24
C SER A 15 -9.62 -35.08 0.75
N ILE A 16 -8.91 -35.38 1.84
CA ILE A 16 -8.48 -34.38 2.83
C ILE A 16 -7.55 -33.35 2.18
N ASP A 17 -6.75 -33.76 1.20
CA ASP A 17 -5.85 -32.86 0.49
C ASP A 17 -6.61 -31.87 -0.41
N GLU A 18 -7.68 -32.29 -1.11
CA GLU A 18 -8.53 -31.38 -1.87
C GLU A 18 -9.27 -30.38 -0.96
N ILE A 19 -9.65 -30.82 0.24
CA ILE A 19 -10.24 -29.94 1.25
C ILE A 19 -9.18 -28.94 1.73
N ARG A 20 -7.97 -29.40 2.07
CA ARG A 20 -6.88 -28.49 2.47
C ARG A 20 -6.52 -27.49 1.39
N GLU A 21 -6.49 -27.90 0.12
CA GLU A 21 -6.20 -27.01 -1.01
C GLU A 21 -7.33 -26.00 -1.26
N ALA A 22 -8.60 -26.42 -1.16
CA ALA A 22 -9.74 -25.52 -1.28
C ALA A 22 -9.81 -24.47 -0.16
N PHE A 23 -9.17 -24.74 0.98
CA PHE A 23 -9.04 -23.83 2.12
C PHE A 23 -7.62 -23.23 2.25
N SER A 24 -6.74 -23.41 1.26
CA SER A 24 -5.41 -22.83 1.27
C SER A 24 -5.47 -21.34 0.91
N VAL A 25 -4.62 -20.54 1.56
CA VAL A 25 -4.45 -19.11 1.29
C VAL A 25 -3.82 -18.87 -0.09
N GLU A 26 -2.94 -19.78 -0.53
CA GLU A 26 -2.13 -19.59 -1.73
C GLU A 26 -2.96 -19.51 -3.03
N PRO A 27 -3.97 -20.38 -3.27
CA PRO A 27 -4.86 -20.23 -4.43
C PRO A 27 -5.66 -18.93 -4.43
N VAL A 28 -6.16 -18.48 -3.27
CA VAL A 28 -6.94 -17.23 -3.13
C VAL A 28 -6.06 -16.03 -3.47
N THR A 29 -4.87 -16.00 -2.88
CA THR A 29 -3.85 -14.96 -3.10
C THR A 29 -3.41 -14.91 -4.57
N LYS A 30 -3.18 -16.07 -5.20
CA LYS A 30 -2.87 -16.15 -6.64
C LYS A 30 -4.02 -15.63 -7.51
N GLN A 31 -5.26 -16.01 -7.22
CA GLN A 31 -6.42 -15.52 -7.96
C GLN A 31 -6.57 -14.00 -7.83
N PHE A 32 -6.39 -13.46 -6.61
CA PHE A 32 -6.40 -12.02 -6.37
C PHE A 32 -5.37 -11.30 -7.24
N TYR A 33 -4.12 -11.80 -7.27
CA TYR A 33 -3.06 -11.23 -8.11
C TYR A 33 -3.40 -11.26 -9.58
N GLU A 34 -3.97 -12.37 -10.07
CA GLU A 34 -4.40 -12.47 -11.47
C GLU A 34 -5.51 -11.46 -11.80
N GLU A 35 -6.48 -11.24 -10.91
CA GLU A 35 -7.52 -10.23 -11.11
C GLU A 35 -6.95 -8.80 -11.10
N ILE A 36 -6.05 -8.47 -10.17
CA ILE A 36 -5.38 -7.16 -10.13
C ILE A 36 -4.50 -6.94 -11.36
N GLN A 37 -3.78 -7.97 -11.82
CA GLN A 37 -2.96 -7.89 -13.03
C GLN A 37 -3.82 -7.65 -14.28
N ASN A 38 -4.90 -8.43 -14.45
CA ASN A 38 -5.81 -8.22 -15.58
C ASN A 38 -6.43 -6.82 -15.55
N TRP A 39 -6.81 -6.34 -14.36
CA TRP A 39 -7.32 -4.98 -14.18
C TRP A 39 -6.30 -3.91 -14.56
N TYR A 40 -5.04 -4.06 -14.12
CA TYR A 40 -3.96 -3.13 -14.41
C TYR A 40 -3.75 -2.92 -15.92
N TYR A 41 -3.61 -4.02 -16.68
CA TYR A 41 -3.44 -3.93 -18.13
C TYR A 41 -4.70 -3.46 -18.85
N TRP A 42 -5.88 -3.80 -18.34
CA TRP A 42 -7.13 -3.25 -18.84
C TRP A 42 -7.25 -1.74 -18.60
N ALA A 43 -6.72 -1.21 -17.51
CA ALA A 43 -6.78 0.23 -17.24
C ALA A 43 -5.78 1.05 -18.06
N MET A 44 -4.70 0.44 -18.56
CA MET A 44 -3.51 1.09 -19.13
C MET A 44 -3.80 2.07 -20.28
N ASP A 45 -4.72 1.73 -21.18
CA ASP A 45 -5.16 2.52 -22.34
C ASP A 45 -6.45 3.32 -22.06
N ARG A 46 -7.04 3.17 -20.87
CA ARG A 46 -8.34 3.77 -20.46
C ARG A 46 -8.18 4.95 -19.50
N VAL A 47 -6.95 5.26 -19.10
CA VAL A 47 -6.62 6.33 -18.15
C VAL A 47 -5.79 7.42 -18.80
N LYS A 48 -5.87 8.63 -18.24
CA LYS A 48 -5.05 9.76 -18.68
C LYS A 48 -4.46 10.48 -17.48
N PHE A 49 -3.13 10.52 -17.41
CA PHE A 49 -2.39 11.33 -16.44
C PHE A 49 -1.75 12.56 -17.13
N PRO A 50 -1.38 13.62 -16.39
CA PRO A 50 -0.78 14.83 -16.95
C PRO A 50 0.55 14.55 -17.68
N GLU A 51 0.82 15.31 -18.74
CA GLU A 51 1.97 15.07 -19.64
C GLU A 51 3.19 15.94 -19.35
N ASP A 52 3.13 16.69 -18.24
CA ASP A 52 4.10 17.70 -17.84
C ASP A 52 5.47 17.10 -17.52
N TYR A 53 5.50 15.92 -16.92
CA TYR A 53 6.73 15.18 -16.66
C TYR A 53 7.06 14.24 -17.81
N LYS A 54 8.30 14.30 -18.29
CA LYS A 54 8.82 13.42 -19.36
C LYS A 54 9.66 12.29 -18.78
N TYR A 55 9.23 11.08 -19.02
CA TYR A 55 9.94 9.84 -18.70
C TYR A 55 10.77 9.34 -19.89
N SER A 56 10.37 9.67 -21.12
CA SER A 56 11.09 9.31 -22.35
C SER A 56 10.99 10.41 -23.40
N SER A 57 11.95 10.44 -24.33
CA SER A 57 11.90 11.26 -25.54
C SER A 57 10.93 10.70 -26.59
N GLU A 58 10.60 9.42 -26.53
CA GLU A 58 9.67 8.76 -27.46
C GLU A 58 8.22 8.87 -26.94
N PRO A 59 7.28 9.48 -27.69
CA PRO A 59 5.94 9.79 -27.18
C PRO A 59 5.11 8.59 -26.71
N GLU A 60 5.17 7.47 -27.42
CA GLU A 60 4.42 6.25 -27.07
C GLU A 60 4.99 5.62 -25.79
N LYS A 61 6.31 5.49 -25.73
CA LYS A 61 7.04 4.99 -24.54
C LYS A 61 6.85 5.89 -23.32
N ASP A 62 6.84 7.21 -23.51
CA ASP A 62 6.54 8.19 -22.45
C ASP A 62 5.14 8.01 -21.88
N ARG A 63 4.13 7.82 -22.75
CA ARG A 63 2.74 7.55 -22.34
C ARG A 63 2.64 6.24 -21.55
N GLU A 64 3.29 5.20 -22.05
CA GLU A 64 3.30 3.88 -21.44
C GLU A 64 3.92 3.93 -20.03
N ILE A 65 5.15 4.44 -19.89
CA ILE A 65 5.84 4.55 -18.59
C ILE A 65 5.02 5.40 -17.62
N ARG A 66 4.45 6.52 -18.09
CA ARG A 66 3.61 7.40 -17.27
C ARG A 66 2.37 6.66 -16.76
N ASN A 67 1.63 6.00 -17.64
CA ASN A 67 0.39 5.32 -17.24
C ASN A 67 0.69 4.12 -16.34
N ALA A 68 1.72 3.31 -16.66
CA ALA A 68 2.17 2.20 -15.82
C ALA A 68 2.49 2.67 -14.40
N THR A 69 3.39 3.64 -14.29
CA THR A 69 3.88 4.15 -13.00
C THR A 69 2.73 4.70 -12.13
N ASN A 70 1.82 5.47 -12.73
CA ASN A 70 0.72 6.07 -11.99
C ASN A 70 -0.37 5.05 -11.62
N LEU A 71 -0.61 4.03 -12.46
CA LEU A 71 -1.54 2.95 -12.14
C LEU A 71 -1.01 2.06 -11.02
N ILE A 72 0.28 1.71 -11.01
CA ILE A 72 0.90 0.97 -9.91
C ILE A 72 0.70 1.74 -8.61
N ARG A 73 1.04 3.04 -8.58
CA ARG A 73 0.83 3.90 -7.41
C ARG A 73 -0.64 3.98 -6.99
N LEU A 74 -1.56 4.07 -7.94
CA LEU A 74 -3.00 4.08 -7.66
C LEU A 74 -3.45 2.79 -6.97
N ILE A 75 -3.08 1.64 -7.52
CA ILE A 75 -3.41 0.32 -6.96
C ILE A 75 -2.83 0.20 -5.55
N THR A 76 -1.55 0.52 -5.35
CA THR A 76 -0.89 0.45 -4.04
C THR A 76 -1.62 1.30 -3.00
N ARG A 77 -1.98 2.55 -3.36
CA ARG A 77 -2.75 3.44 -2.48
C ARG A 77 -4.11 2.88 -2.10
N ILE A 78 -4.85 2.36 -3.07
CA ILE A 78 -6.19 1.82 -2.85
C ILE A 78 -6.12 0.56 -1.99
N ILE A 79 -5.20 -0.36 -2.25
CA ILE A 79 -5.04 -1.57 -1.45
C ILE A 79 -4.65 -1.20 0.00
N PHE A 80 -3.72 -0.26 0.20
CA PHE A 80 -3.37 0.21 1.54
C PHE A 80 -4.59 0.80 2.27
N ILE A 81 -5.36 1.65 1.58
CA ILE A 81 -6.60 2.21 2.13
C ILE A 81 -7.65 1.14 2.41
N TRP A 82 -7.66 0.05 1.66
CA TRP A 82 -8.53 -1.08 1.93
C TRP A 82 -8.21 -1.73 3.29
N PHE A 83 -6.93 -1.92 3.62
CA PHE A 83 -6.54 -2.36 4.96
C PHE A 83 -6.95 -1.36 6.05
N LEU A 84 -6.84 -0.05 5.79
CA LEU A 84 -7.33 0.97 6.72
C LEU A 84 -8.86 0.91 6.90
N LYS A 85 -9.60 0.62 5.84
CA LYS A 85 -11.05 0.39 5.90
C LYS A 85 -11.37 -0.82 6.77
N GLU A 86 -10.66 -1.93 6.62
CA GLU A 86 -10.86 -3.12 7.49
C GLU A 86 -10.49 -2.83 8.96
N LYS A 87 -9.54 -1.92 9.21
CA LYS A 87 -9.25 -1.38 10.54
C LYS A 87 -10.29 -0.37 11.06
N ASN A 88 -11.37 -0.11 10.32
CA ASN A 88 -12.38 0.92 10.61
C ASN A 88 -11.80 2.35 10.70
N LEU A 89 -10.64 2.60 10.10
CA LEU A 89 -10.01 3.93 10.05
C LEU A 89 -10.45 4.73 8.82
N VAL A 90 -10.97 4.06 7.78
CA VAL A 90 -11.54 4.69 6.60
C VAL A 90 -13.00 4.24 6.44
N PRO A 91 -13.96 5.18 6.34
CA PRO A 91 -15.38 4.84 6.21
C PRO A 91 -15.68 4.01 4.95
N PRO A 92 -16.37 2.86 5.09
CA PRO A 92 -16.71 1.99 3.95
C PRO A 92 -17.64 2.68 2.95
N VAL A 93 -18.38 3.70 3.39
CA VAL A 93 -19.29 4.49 2.55
C VAL A 93 -18.58 5.12 1.35
N LEU A 94 -17.28 5.44 1.45
CA LEU A 94 -16.48 6.00 0.35
C LEU A 94 -16.31 5.04 -0.83
N PHE A 95 -16.52 3.74 -0.62
CA PHE A 95 -16.40 2.68 -1.62
C PHE A 95 -17.74 2.03 -1.97
N SER A 96 -18.85 2.63 -1.54
CA SER A 96 -20.21 2.16 -1.86
C SER A 96 -20.75 2.85 -3.10
N GLU A 97 -21.08 2.08 -4.14
CA GLU A 97 -21.70 2.60 -5.36
C GLU A 97 -23.00 3.37 -5.05
N GLU A 98 -23.82 2.85 -4.14
CA GLU A 98 -25.09 3.46 -3.75
C GLU A 98 -24.89 4.82 -3.07
N ALA A 99 -23.93 4.91 -2.15
CA ALA A 99 -23.60 6.17 -1.50
C ALA A 99 -23.02 7.17 -2.49
N MET A 100 -22.08 6.74 -3.36
CA MET A 100 -21.42 7.62 -4.32
C MET A 100 -22.39 8.22 -5.35
N LYS A 101 -23.48 7.52 -5.72
CA LYS A 101 -24.56 8.11 -6.55
C LYS A 101 -25.19 9.36 -5.93
N SER A 102 -25.22 9.46 -4.60
CA SER A 102 -25.79 10.61 -3.88
C SER A 102 -24.75 11.69 -3.54
N VAL A 103 -23.46 11.37 -3.64
CA VAL A 103 -22.34 12.24 -3.21
C VAL A 103 -21.60 12.85 -4.40
N VAL A 104 -21.31 12.06 -5.43
CA VAL A 104 -20.46 12.43 -6.56
C VAL A 104 -21.32 12.74 -7.78
N LYS A 105 -21.10 13.92 -8.37
CA LYS A 105 -21.82 14.38 -9.55
C LYS A 105 -21.45 13.54 -10.78
N ASP A 106 -22.44 13.21 -11.60
CA ASP A 106 -22.30 12.40 -12.82
C ASP A 106 -21.65 11.01 -12.58
N PHE A 107 -21.68 10.50 -11.34
CA PHE A 107 -21.10 9.21 -10.96
C PHE A 107 -21.75 8.05 -11.72
N MET A 108 -20.93 7.23 -12.40
CA MET A 108 -21.38 6.05 -13.16
C MET A 108 -22.54 6.33 -14.14
N LYS A 109 -22.70 7.59 -14.58
CA LYS A 109 -23.80 8.02 -15.47
C LYS A 109 -23.62 7.48 -16.89
N ASP A 110 -22.39 7.51 -17.39
CA ASP A 110 -22.01 6.93 -18.68
C ASP A 110 -20.52 6.49 -18.66
N LYS A 111 -20.02 5.98 -19.80
CA LYS A 111 -18.64 5.47 -19.90
C LYS A 111 -17.56 6.56 -19.73
N ASN A 112 -17.92 7.82 -19.86
CA ASN A 112 -17.01 8.96 -19.71
C ASN A 112 -17.04 9.57 -18.30
N SER A 113 -17.95 9.11 -17.42
CA SER A 113 -17.95 9.49 -16.01
C SER A 113 -16.60 9.15 -15.37
N SER A 114 -15.96 10.14 -14.75
CA SER A 114 -14.61 10.00 -14.17
C SER A 114 -14.40 10.84 -12.91
N ASN A 115 -15.49 11.26 -12.25
CA ASN A 115 -15.41 12.21 -11.14
C ASN A 115 -15.03 11.53 -9.82
N TYR A 116 -15.26 10.22 -9.67
CA TYR A 116 -14.99 9.51 -8.43
C TYR A 116 -13.52 9.59 -8.04
N TYR A 117 -12.61 9.37 -8.99
CA TYR A 117 -11.17 9.41 -8.72
C TYR A 117 -10.73 10.78 -8.21
N ASN A 118 -11.14 11.86 -8.87
CA ASN A 118 -10.76 13.21 -8.44
C ASN A 118 -11.44 13.62 -7.13
N ALA A 119 -12.77 13.48 -7.06
CA ALA A 119 -13.56 13.95 -5.93
C ALA A 119 -13.27 13.16 -4.64
N ILE A 120 -13.17 11.83 -4.72
CA ILE A 120 -13.03 10.96 -3.55
C ILE A 120 -11.57 10.57 -3.35
N LEU A 121 -10.99 9.84 -4.30
CA LEU A 121 -9.68 9.20 -4.09
C LEU A 121 -8.53 10.22 -3.98
N GLN A 122 -8.44 11.21 -4.87
CA GLN A 122 -7.37 12.20 -4.77
C GLN A 122 -7.48 13.08 -3.52
N ASN A 123 -8.69 13.48 -3.11
CA ASN A 123 -8.88 14.20 -1.85
C ASN A 123 -8.57 13.30 -0.64
N LEU A 124 -8.90 12.01 -0.68
CA LEU A 124 -8.51 11.04 0.35
C LEU A 124 -6.98 10.95 0.45
N PHE A 125 -6.30 10.75 -0.67
CA PHE A 125 -4.84 10.59 -0.70
C PHE A 125 -4.15 11.87 -0.22
N PHE A 126 -4.47 13.00 -0.83
CA PHE A 126 -3.60 14.18 -0.73
C PHE A 126 -4.06 15.19 0.31
N ALA A 127 -5.38 15.37 0.47
CA ALA A 127 -5.95 16.37 1.37
C ALA A 127 -6.43 15.80 2.71
N THR A 128 -6.61 14.48 2.80
CA THR A 128 -7.08 13.82 4.03
C THR A 128 -5.93 13.18 4.79
N LEU A 129 -5.24 12.21 4.16
CA LEU A 129 -4.21 11.40 4.81
C LEU A 129 -2.91 12.17 5.09
N ASN A 130 -2.67 13.28 4.38
CA ASN A 130 -1.52 14.17 4.58
C ASN A 130 -1.87 15.47 5.32
N GLN A 131 -3.06 15.58 5.93
CA GLN A 131 -3.44 16.75 6.72
C GLN A 131 -3.98 16.33 8.08
N LYS A 132 -3.55 17.02 9.14
CA LYS A 132 -4.02 16.79 10.51
C LYS A 132 -5.54 16.89 10.61
N MET A 133 -6.11 16.04 11.46
CA MET A 133 -7.54 16.09 11.79
C MET A 133 -7.89 17.46 12.37
N GLY A 134 -9.06 17.99 12.02
CA GLY A 134 -9.50 19.34 12.42
C GLY A 134 -8.93 20.51 11.59
N GLU A 135 -7.82 20.31 10.87
CA GLU A 135 -7.21 21.35 10.01
C GLU A 135 -7.63 21.24 8.53
N ARG A 136 -8.52 20.30 8.20
CA ARG A 136 -8.95 20.00 6.83
C ARG A 136 -9.93 21.05 6.32
N LYS A 137 -9.65 21.58 5.13
CA LYS A 137 -10.50 22.57 4.46
C LYS A 137 -10.38 22.49 2.95
N PHE A 138 -11.37 23.05 2.26
CA PHE A 138 -11.31 23.24 0.82
C PHE A 138 -10.39 24.40 0.44
N ALA A 139 -9.76 24.27 -0.73
CA ALA A 139 -9.13 25.39 -1.39
C ALA A 139 -10.16 26.48 -1.68
N THR A 140 -9.76 27.72 -1.45
CA THR A 140 -10.56 28.92 -1.70
C THR A 140 -10.73 29.11 -3.21
N GLU A 141 -11.93 29.46 -3.66
CA GLU A 141 -12.28 29.62 -5.09
C GLU A 141 -12.66 31.07 -5.44
N ASN A 142 -12.07 32.06 -4.74
CA ASN A 142 -12.40 33.49 -4.86
C ASN A 142 -11.61 34.21 -5.96
N GLY A 143 -11.38 33.55 -7.10
CA GLY A 143 -10.69 34.13 -8.26
C GLY A 143 -9.15 34.12 -8.20
N TYR A 144 -8.51 34.59 -9.29
CA TYR A 144 -7.06 34.46 -9.57
C TYR A 144 -6.11 34.92 -8.43
N PRO A 145 -6.34 36.07 -7.74
CA PRO A 145 -5.44 36.52 -6.68
C PRO A 145 -5.43 35.62 -5.43
N SER A 146 -6.60 35.11 -5.05
CA SER A 146 -6.76 34.20 -3.90
C SER A 146 -6.26 32.80 -4.24
N ASN A 147 -6.50 32.35 -5.47
CA ASN A 147 -6.08 31.04 -5.95
C ASN A 147 -4.55 30.90 -6.06
N LYS A 148 -3.81 32.01 -6.24
CA LYS A 148 -2.34 32.02 -6.27
C LYS A 148 -1.72 31.73 -4.90
N LYS A 149 -2.35 32.16 -3.81
CA LYS A 149 -1.81 31.97 -2.44
C LYS A 149 -1.88 30.51 -1.98
N GLU A 150 -2.82 29.75 -2.53
CA GLU A 150 -3.01 28.31 -2.26
C GLU A 150 -2.58 27.45 -3.46
N TYR A 151 -1.91 28.06 -4.45
CA TYR A 151 -1.36 27.35 -5.58
C TYR A 151 -0.25 26.41 -5.10
N GLY A 152 -0.26 25.15 -5.54
CA GLY A 152 0.71 24.15 -5.08
C GLY A 152 0.42 23.54 -3.69
N VAL A 153 -0.55 24.05 -2.92
CA VAL A 153 -0.88 23.47 -1.60
C VAL A 153 -1.65 22.16 -1.78
N LYS A 154 -0.98 21.04 -1.50
CA LYS A 154 -1.50 19.67 -1.74
C LYS A 154 -2.43 19.16 -0.64
N THR A 155 -2.46 19.81 0.52
CA THR A 155 -3.26 19.38 1.67
C THR A 155 -4.68 19.96 1.71
N LEU A 156 -5.05 20.76 0.71
CA LEU A 156 -6.38 21.36 0.60
C LEU A 156 -7.31 20.52 -0.30
N TYR A 157 -8.55 20.35 0.14
CA TYR A 157 -9.57 19.68 -0.66
C TYR A 157 -9.87 20.48 -1.93
N ARG A 158 -10.07 19.76 -3.03
CA ARG A 158 -10.39 20.32 -4.35
C ARG A 158 -11.71 19.74 -4.85
N TYR A 159 -12.15 20.21 -6.02
CA TYR A 159 -13.28 19.65 -6.77
C TYR A 159 -14.64 19.82 -6.10
N GLY A 160 -14.87 20.98 -5.46
CA GLY A 160 -16.16 21.29 -4.85
C GLY A 160 -17.34 21.18 -5.84
N ASP A 161 -17.09 21.44 -7.12
CA ASP A 161 -18.03 21.35 -8.24
C ASP A 161 -18.36 19.91 -8.69
N MET A 162 -17.59 18.92 -8.23
CA MET A 162 -17.81 17.49 -8.51
C MET A 162 -18.67 16.79 -7.45
N PHE A 163 -19.12 17.50 -6.41
CA PHE A 163 -20.00 16.96 -5.38
C PHE A 163 -21.45 17.41 -5.56
N LEU A 164 -22.39 16.53 -5.20
CA LEU A 164 -23.82 16.82 -5.09
C LEU A 164 -24.20 17.39 -3.72
N ILE A 165 -23.31 17.24 -2.73
CA ILE A 165 -23.47 17.72 -1.36
C ILE A 165 -22.58 18.93 -1.08
N GLY A 166 -22.96 19.75 -0.10
CA GLY A 166 -22.17 20.93 0.28
C GLY A 166 -20.81 20.57 0.88
N LYS A 167 -19.82 21.46 0.71
CA LYS A 167 -18.41 21.28 1.15
C LYS A 167 -18.28 20.82 2.61
N ASN A 168 -19.10 21.34 3.54
CA ASN A 168 -19.06 20.91 4.94
C ASN A 168 -19.46 19.43 5.12
N LYS A 169 -20.50 18.98 4.41
CA LYS A 169 -20.89 17.56 4.43
C LYS A 169 -19.82 16.68 3.80
N VAL A 170 -19.12 17.16 2.76
CA VAL A 170 -17.97 16.45 2.21
C VAL A 170 -16.90 16.28 3.29
N LEU A 171 -16.49 17.36 3.97
CA LEU A 171 -15.46 17.27 5.02
C LEU A 171 -15.86 16.28 6.13
N SER A 172 -17.14 16.25 6.54
CA SER A 172 -17.63 15.28 7.52
C SER A 172 -17.51 13.82 7.06
N LEU A 173 -17.51 13.51 5.76
CA LEU A 173 -17.27 12.14 5.28
C LEU A 173 -15.84 11.65 5.53
N PHE A 174 -14.90 12.57 5.72
CA PHE A 174 -13.48 12.28 5.89
C PHE A 174 -12.97 12.69 7.28
N GLU A 175 -13.83 13.18 8.17
CA GLU A 175 -13.44 13.83 9.43
C GLU A 175 -12.67 12.89 10.36
N ASP A 176 -13.18 11.68 10.54
CA ASP A 176 -12.62 10.68 11.46
C ASP A 176 -11.42 9.91 10.90
N ILE A 177 -11.05 10.14 9.64
CA ILE A 177 -9.91 9.45 9.01
C ILE A 177 -8.61 10.00 9.63
N PRO A 178 -7.69 9.15 10.13
CA PRO A 178 -6.46 9.60 10.76
C PRO A 178 -5.51 10.27 9.77
N PHE A 179 -4.61 11.09 10.30
CA PHE A 179 -3.44 11.56 9.58
C PHE A 179 -2.36 10.48 9.60
N LEU A 180 -1.78 10.15 8.44
CA LEU A 180 -0.73 9.13 8.33
C LEU A 180 0.66 9.68 7.99
N ASN A 181 0.76 10.99 7.68
CA ASN A 181 1.98 11.69 7.27
C ASN A 181 2.65 11.10 6.01
N GLY A 182 3.46 11.91 5.33
CA GLY A 182 3.93 11.68 3.95
C GLY A 182 4.66 10.35 3.68
N GLY A 183 4.71 9.99 2.40
CA GLY A 183 5.18 8.72 1.86
C GLY A 183 4.30 8.25 0.71
N LEU A 184 3.62 7.12 0.88
CA LEU A 184 2.73 6.53 -0.13
C LEU A 184 1.66 7.52 -0.65
N PHE A 185 1.16 8.37 0.23
CA PHE A 185 0.09 9.32 -0.08
C PHE A 185 0.59 10.69 -0.52
N ASP A 186 1.90 10.93 -0.64
CA ASP A 186 2.39 12.23 -1.11
C ASP A 186 1.99 12.50 -2.55
N CYS A 187 1.53 13.73 -2.79
CA CYS A 187 1.30 14.21 -4.15
C CYS A 187 2.66 14.60 -4.76
N LEU A 188 2.98 14.00 -5.90
CA LEU A 188 4.23 14.19 -6.64
C LEU A 188 4.19 15.39 -7.60
N ASP A 189 3.06 16.09 -7.70
CA ASP A 189 3.02 17.37 -8.42
C ASP A 189 4.04 18.30 -7.78
N LYS A 190 5.03 18.84 -8.49
CA LYS A 190 6.13 19.59 -7.88
C LYS A 190 6.45 20.84 -8.65
N GLU A 191 6.95 21.86 -7.96
CA GLU A 191 7.49 23.04 -8.64
C GLU A 191 8.84 22.69 -9.27
N ASP A 192 9.06 23.17 -10.48
CA ASP A 192 10.36 23.14 -11.14
C ASP A 192 11.23 24.32 -10.68
N GLU A 193 12.47 24.38 -11.18
CA GLU A 193 13.43 25.43 -10.86
C GLU A 193 12.95 26.86 -11.24
N LYS A 194 11.93 26.97 -12.09
CA LYS A 194 11.34 28.24 -12.54
C LYS A 194 10.11 28.64 -11.72
N GLY A 195 9.67 27.78 -10.80
CA GLY A 195 8.46 27.96 -10.00
C GLY A 195 7.18 27.55 -10.73
N ASP A 196 7.28 26.87 -11.89
CA ASP A 196 6.14 26.29 -12.58
C ASP A 196 5.84 24.90 -12.01
N VAL A 197 4.56 24.59 -11.79
CA VAL A 197 4.16 23.28 -11.25
C VAL A 197 4.13 22.24 -12.37
N VAL A 198 4.96 21.22 -12.23
CA VAL A 198 4.97 19.97 -12.99
C VAL A 198 3.99 18.99 -12.36
N TYR A 199 2.94 18.64 -13.09
CA TYR A 199 1.89 17.74 -12.62
C TYR A 199 2.23 16.28 -12.98
N ILE A 200 2.16 15.38 -11.98
CA ILE A 200 2.35 13.94 -12.13
C ILE A 200 1.09 13.21 -11.67
N ASP A 201 0.60 13.49 -10.47
CA ASP A 201 -0.66 12.96 -9.94
C ASP A 201 -1.88 13.73 -10.48
N GLY A 202 -1.66 14.96 -10.97
CA GLY A 202 -2.70 15.78 -11.56
C GLY A 202 -3.75 16.22 -10.54
N PHE A 203 -3.32 16.51 -9.30
CA PHE A 203 -4.17 17.08 -8.26
C PHE A 203 -4.31 18.59 -8.45
N SER A 204 -4.88 18.94 -9.61
CA SER A 204 -5.00 20.31 -10.10
C SER A 204 -6.45 20.74 -10.25
N ARG A 205 -6.73 22.02 -10.04
CA ARG A 205 -8.00 22.66 -10.42
C ARG A 205 -8.06 22.98 -11.91
N ASN A 206 -6.95 22.91 -12.64
CA ASN A 206 -6.92 23.12 -14.08
C ASN A 206 -7.38 21.85 -14.82
N PRO A 207 -8.49 21.88 -15.58
CA PRO A 207 -9.01 20.71 -16.29
C PRO A 207 -8.01 20.01 -17.21
N LYS A 208 -7.06 20.77 -17.80
CA LYS A 208 -6.04 20.22 -18.72
C LYS A 208 -4.92 19.47 -18.01
N LYS A 209 -4.78 19.67 -16.69
CA LYS A 209 -3.71 19.10 -15.84
C LYS A 209 -4.24 18.09 -14.83
N ARG A 210 -5.50 17.66 -15.00
CA ARG A 210 -6.11 16.63 -14.14
C ARG A 210 -5.85 15.24 -14.67
N ALA A 211 -5.65 14.32 -13.75
CA ALA A 211 -5.76 12.90 -14.05
C ALA A 211 -7.24 12.53 -14.27
N ILE A 212 -7.49 11.64 -15.23
CA ILE A 212 -8.82 11.13 -15.61
C ILE A 212 -8.75 9.61 -15.50
N VAL A 213 -9.54 9.07 -14.58
CA VAL A 213 -9.72 7.63 -14.39
C VAL A 213 -11.22 7.35 -14.38
N PRO A 214 -11.76 6.65 -15.39
CA PRO A 214 -13.20 6.38 -15.48
C PRO A 214 -13.77 5.64 -14.27
N ASP A 215 -14.98 6.00 -13.86
CA ASP A 215 -15.66 5.44 -12.69
C ASP A 215 -15.88 3.92 -12.82
N TYR A 216 -16.14 3.43 -14.04
CA TYR A 216 -16.39 2.01 -14.30
C TYR A 216 -15.16 1.14 -14.01
N LEU A 217 -13.94 1.69 -14.09
CA LEU A 217 -12.74 0.97 -13.69
C LEU A 217 -12.76 0.63 -12.19
N PHE A 218 -13.55 1.34 -11.38
CA PHE A 218 -13.70 1.05 -9.95
C PHE A 218 -14.95 0.21 -9.65
N PHE A 219 -16.09 0.53 -10.26
CA PHE A 219 -17.41 0.03 -9.83
C PHE A 219 -18.13 -0.88 -10.84
N GLN A 220 -17.52 -1.24 -11.97
CA GLN A 220 -18.16 -2.17 -12.90
C GLN A 220 -18.33 -3.55 -12.24
N LYS A 221 -19.58 -3.94 -11.99
CA LYS A 221 -19.93 -5.24 -11.38
C LYS A 221 -19.83 -6.40 -12.35
N ASP A 222 -20.29 -6.18 -13.58
CA ASP A 222 -20.32 -7.23 -14.59
C ASP A 222 -18.91 -7.56 -15.08
N GLU A 223 -18.60 -8.85 -15.03
CA GLU A 223 -17.37 -9.39 -15.58
C GLU A 223 -17.37 -9.23 -17.10
N GLN A 224 -16.33 -8.61 -17.63
CA GLN A 224 -16.09 -8.48 -19.06
C GLN A 224 -14.91 -9.35 -19.47
N ARG A 225 -14.98 -9.93 -20.67
CA ARG A 225 -13.83 -10.56 -21.31
C ARG A 225 -13.09 -9.56 -22.18
N VAL A 226 -11.78 -9.49 -21.99
CA VAL A 226 -10.88 -8.59 -22.72
C VAL A 226 -9.68 -9.35 -23.27
N ASP A 227 -9.19 -8.84 -24.40
CA ASP A 227 -7.95 -9.31 -25.02
C ASP A 227 -6.78 -8.51 -24.44
N LEU A 228 -5.85 -9.21 -23.80
CA LEU A 228 -4.63 -8.63 -23.23
C LEU A 228 -3.37 -9.19 -23.93
N SER A 229 -3.51 -9.73 -25.14
CA SER A 229 -2.40 -10.33 -25.90
C SER A 229 -1.30 -9.34 -26.27
N GLU A 230 -1.62 -8.07 -26.46
CA GLU A 230 -0.65 -6.98 -26.65
C GLU A 230 0.37 -6.90 -25.51
N TYR A 231 -0.04 -7.25 -24.28
CA TYR A 231 0.81 -7.25 -23.10
C TYR A 231 1.44 -8.62 -22.81
N GLY A 232 1.30 -9.60 -23.72
CA GLY A 232 1.78 -10.96 -23.56
C GLY A 232 0.86 -11.88 -22.75
N PHE A 233 -0.40 -11.48 -22.55
CA PHE A 233 -1.40 -12.29 -21.84
C PHE A 233 -2.40 -12.95 -22.80
N GLY A 234 -3.40 -13.66 -22.27
CA GLY A 234 -4.40 -14.34 -23.09
C GLY A 234 -5.43 -13.38 -23.70
N THR A 235 -6.11 -13.83 -24.76
CA THR A 235 -7.15 -13.08 -25.48
C THR A 235 -8.52 -13.06 -24.79
N ASN A 236 -8.66 -13.79 -23.67
CA ASN A 236 -9.93 -14.01 -22.99
C ASN A 236 -9.81 -13.88 -21.47
N LYS A 237 -9.25 -12.76 -21.01
CA LYS A 237 -9.06 -12.47 -19.58
C LYS A 237 -10.30 -11.80 -19.00
N THR A 238 -10.65 -12.16 -17.77
CA THR A 238 -11.79 -11.57 -17.07
C THR A 238 -11.35 -10.30 -16.34
N VAL A 239 -12.13 -9.24 -16.48
CA VAL A 239 -11.95 -7.96 -15.78
C VAL A 239 -13.27 -7.43 -15.23
N ARG A 240 -13.20 -6.66 -14.16
CA ARG A 240 -14.32 -5.95 -13.51
C ARG A 240 -13.75 -4.80 -12.67
N GLY A 241 -14.58 -3.98 -12.05
CA GLY A 241 -14.15 -2.82 -11.26
C GLY A 241 -13.22 -3.18 -10.10
N LEU A 242 -12.21 -2.35 -9.83
CA LEU A 242 -11.22 -2.58 -8.77
C LEU A 242 -11.86 -2.71 -7.39
N ILE A 243 -12.86 -1.89 -7.07
CA ILE A 243 -13.57 -1.96 -5.78
C ILE A 243 -14.39 -3.26 -5.69
N GLU A 244 -14.91 -3.75 -6.82
CA GLU A 244 -15.61 -5.04 -6.89
C GLU A 244 -14.66 -6.24 -6.73
N ILE A 245 -13.43 -6.12 -7.24
CA ILE A 245 -12.35 -7.08 -6.96
C ILE A 245 -12.10 -7.09 -5.46
N LEU A 246 -11.75 -5.95 -4.85
CA LEU A 246 -11.41 -5.87 -3.41
C LEU A 246 -12.55 -6.37 -2.50
N ASN A 247 -13.80 -6.02 -2.80
CA ASN A 247 -14.99 -6.51 -2.08
C ASN A 247 -15.17 -8.05 -2.11
N SER A 248 -14.54 -8.73 -3.07
CA SER A 248 -14.68 -10.17 -3.22
C SER A 248 -13.72 -10.99 -2.35
N TYR A 249 -12.71 -10.34 -1.77
CA TYR A 249 -11.67 -10.98 -0.96
C TYR A 249 -11.77 -10.55 0.50
N ASN A 250 -11.38 -11.46 1.39
CA ASN A 250 -11.26 -11.16 2.80
C ASN A 250 -9.85 -10.64 3.07
N PHE A 251 -9.74 -9.52 3.77
CA PHE A 251 -8.47 -8.91 4.15
C PHE A 251 -8.30 -9.09 5.66
N THR A 252 -7.11 -9.50 6.09
CA THR A 252 -6.75 -9.57 7.50
C THR A 252 -5.75 -8.46 7.82
N ILE A 253 -5.78 -8.01 9.07
CA ILE A 253 -4.82 -7.04 9.61
C ILE A 253 -3.69 -7.74 10.37
N ASP A 254 -3.82 -9.04 10.60
CA ASP A 254 -2.85 -9.87 11.27
C ASP A 254 -1.93 -10.48 10.22
N GLU A 255 -0.62 -10.29 10.38
CA GLU A 255 0.38 -10.96 9.54
C GLU A 255 0.50 -12.39 10.04
N ASN A 256 -0.08 -13.33 9.29
CA ASN A 256 -0.16 -14.73 9.68
C ASN A 256 1.23 -15.27 10.05
N THR A 257 1.34 -15.87 11.24
CA THR A 257 2.47 -16.76 11.57
C THR A 257 2.33 -18.05 10.75
N PRO A 258 3.38 -18.85 10.56
CA PRO A 258 3.29 -20.12 9.83
C PRO A 258 2.24 -21.10 10.37
N VAL A 259 1.80 -20.90 11.62
CA VAL A 259 0.91 -21.80 12.37
C VAL A 259 -0.57 -21.41 12.21
N ASP A 260 -0.86 -20.12 11.98
CA ASP A 260 -2.23 -19.56 11.88
C ASP A 260 -2.50 -18.99 10.47
N GLN A 261 -2.54 -19.85 9.45
CA GLN A 261 -2.96 -19.43 8.11
C GLN A 261 -4.48 -19.30 8.02
N GLU A 262 -5.02 -18.10 8.26
CA GLU A 262 -6.39 -17.77 7.86
C GLU A 262 -6.49 -17.51 6.35
N VAL A 263 -7.63 -17.85 5.73
CA VAL A 263 -7.92 -17.56 4.30
C VAL A 263 -8.24 -16.08 4.12
N ALA A 264 -7.21 -15.24 4.28
CA ALA A 264 -7.30 -13.79 4.21
C ALA A 264 -6.03 -13.19 3.58
N LEU A 265 -6.19 -12.05 2.93
CA LEU A 265 -5.11 -11.26 2.35
C LEU A 265 -4.45 -10.41 3.44
N ASP A 266 -3.16 -10.64 3.70
CA ASP A 266 -2.37 -9.92 4.71
C ASP A 266 -1.66 -8.67 4.13
N PRO A 267 -1.08 -7.78 4.96
CA PRO A 267 -0.36 -6.60 4.48
C PRO A 267 0.87 -6.89 3.60
N GLU A 268 1.51 -8.06 3.73
CA GLU A 268 2.67 -8.47 2.90
C GLU A 268 2.28 -8.55 1.41
N LEU A 269 0.99 -8.81 1.14
CA LEU A 269 0.39 -8.76 -0.18
C LEU A 269 0.74 -7.48 -0.95
N LEU A 270 0.86 -6.32 -0.29
CA LEU A 270 1.23 -5.07 -0.96
C LEU A 270 2.57 -5.20 -1.69
N GLY A 271 3.56 -5.80 -1.04
CA GLY A 271 4.88 -6.06 -1.62
C GLY A 271 4.80 -7.02 -2.80
N LYS A 272 4.04 -8.12 -2.65
CA LYS A 272 3.85 -9.14 -3.70
C LYS A 272 3.06 -8.63 -4.90
N VAL A 273 2.00 -7.82 -4.71
CA VAL A 273 1.31 -7.14 -5.83
C VAL A 273 2.29 -6.25 -6.57
N PHE A 274 3.02 -5.42 -5.83
CA PHE A 274 3.95 -4.45 -6.39
C PHE A 274 5.04 -5.13 -7.21
N GLU A 275 5.68 -6.16 -6.66
CA GLU A 275 6.69 -6.96 -7.36
C GLU A 275 6.11 -7.65 -8.58
N ASN A 276 4.94 -8.28 -8.49
CA ASN A 276 4.35 -8.96 -9.65
C ASN A 276 4.01 -8.00 -10.78
N LEU A 277 3.50 -6.80 -10.44
CA LEU A 277 3.19 -5.76 -11.43
C LEU A 277 4.48 -5.15 -12.01
N LEU A 278 5.49 -4.86 -11.19
CA LEU A 278 6.80 -4.36 -11.65
C LEU A 278 7.57 -5.39 -12.48
N ALA A 279 7.63 -6.65 -12.05
CA ALA A 279 8.25 -7.73 -12.81
C ALA A 279 7.55 -7.97 -14.15
N SER A 280 6.27 -7.57 -14.26
CA SER A 280 5.53 -7.62 -15.51
C SER A 280 5.75 -6.41 -16.43
N TYR A 281 6.50 -5.39 -15.98
CA TYR A 281 6.75 -4.15 -16.72
C TYR A 281 8.23 -3.74 -16.69
N ASN A 282 8.98 -4.02 -17.76
CA ASN A 282 10.33 -3.47 -17.93
C ASN A 282 10.28 -2.17 -18.75
N PRO A 283 10.63 -1.01 -18.16
CA PRO A 283 10.62 0.29 -18.86
C PRO A 283 11.56 0.35 -20.06
N GLU A 284 12.62 -0.48 -20.11
CA GLU A 284 13.57 -0.48 -21.20
C GLU A 284 13.08 -1.28 -22.41
N THR A 285 12.41 -2.42 -22.17
CA THR A 285 12.08 -3.40 -23.21
C THR A 285 10.59 -3.53 -23.52
N ALA A 286 9.70 -2.84 -22.82
CA ALA A 286 8.24 -2.90 -22.99
C ALA A 286 7.68 -4.35 -23.06
N THR A 287 8.35 -5.29 -22.38
CA THR A 287 8.01 -6.71 -22.37
C THR A 287 7.85 -7.21 -20.93
N THR A 288 7.01 -8.24 -20.76
CA THR A 288 6.71 -8.91 -19.49
C THR A 288 7.97 -9.57 -18.93
N ALA A 289 8.72 -8.85 -18.12
CA ALA A 289 10.09 -9.18 -17.73
C ALA A 289 10.19 -10.08 -16.49
N ARG A 290 9.49 -11.22 -16.47
CA ARG A 290 9.70 -12.22 -15.41
C ARG A 290 11.13 -12.80 -15.37
N LYS A 291 11.91 -12.68 -16.46
CA LYS A 291 13.24 -13.31 -16.58
C LYS A 291 14.42 -12.34 -16.65
N ALA A 292 14.19 -11.04 -16.86
CA ALA A 292 15.29 -10.10 -17.13
C ALA A 292 15.76 -9.31 -15.90
N THR A 293 14.90 -9.10 -14.89
CA THR A 293 15.24 -8.27 -13.72
C THR A 293 15.85 -9.04 -12.55
N GLY A 294 15.86 -10.39 -12.59
CA GLY A 294 16.36 -11.22 -11.49
C GLY A 294 15.52 -11.15 -10.21
N SER A 295 14.31 -10.59 -10.28
CA SER A 295 13.41 -10.41 -9.14
C SER A 295 12.76 -11.74 -8.76
N TYR A 296 13.47 -12.53 -7.93
CA TYR A 296 12.94 -13.74 -7.30
C TYR A 296 12.70 -13.48 -5.83
N TYR A 297 11.50 -13.82 -5.35
CA TYR A 297 11.17 -13.78 -3.94
C TYR A 297 12.05 -14.76 -3.16
N THR A 298 12.63 -14.29 -2.05
CA THR A 298 13.32 -15.16 -1.10
C THR A 298 12.26 -15.87 -0.25
N PRO A 299 12.19 -17.22 -0.26
CA PRO A 299 11.21 -17.95 0.55
C PRO A 299 11.26 -17.53 2.02
N ARG A 300 10.10 -17.50 2.68
CA ARG A 300 9.96 -16.99 4.06
C ARG A 300 10.91 -17.69 5.05
N GLU A 301 11.04 -19.01 4.91
CA GLU A 301 11.95 -19.83 5.72
C GLU A 301 13.41 -19.39 5.59
N ILE A 302 13.82 -18.97 4.39
CA ILE A 302 15.18 -18.47 4.13
C ILE A 302 15.35 -17.07 4.71
N VAL A 303 14.35 -16.20 4.56
CA VAL A 303 14.36 -14.87 5.17
C VAL A 303 14.48 -14.98 6.69
N ASP A 304 13.63 -15.79 7.32
CA ASP A 304 13.63 -16.00 8.77
C ASP A 304 14.99 -16.53 9.28
N TYR A 305 15.54 -17.54 8.60
CA TYR A 305 16.85 -18.10 8.94
C TYR A 305 17.98 -17.05 8.84
N MET A 306 18.04 -16.31 7.72
CA MET A 306 19.08 -15.31 7.51
C MET A 306 18.96 -14.13 8.47
N VAL A 307 17.74 -13.71 8.77
CA VAL A 307 17.45 -12.68 9.78
C VAL A 307 17.93 -13.12 11.15
N GLU A 308 17.61 -14.35 11.54
CA GLU A 308 18.00 -14.90 12.84
C GLU A 308 19.52 -15.00 12.99
N GLU A 309 20.23 -15.56 12.01
CA GLU A 309 21.69 -15.66 12.07
C GLU A 309 22.37 -14.27 12.02
N SER A 310 21.81 -13.32 11.26
CA SER A 310 22.35 -11.95 11.20
C SER A 310 22.21 -11.23 12.54
N LEU A 311 21.06 -11.37 13.20
CA LEU A 311 20.83 -10.79 14.53
C LEU A 311 21.66 -11.49 15.61
N PHE A 312 21.80 -12.82 15.52
CA PHE A 312 22.64 -13.59 16.43
C PHE A 312 24.10 -13.12 16.39
N GLU A 313 24.69 -13.03 15.20
CA GLU A 313 26.09 -12.58 15.05
C GLU A 313 26.30 -11.13 15.53
N TYR A 314 25.32 -10.26 15.27
CA TYR A 314 25.33 -8.89 15.79
C TYR A 314 25.29 -8.87 17.32
N LEU A 315 24.30 -9.52 17.93
CA LEU A 315 24.12 -9.52 19.38
C LEU A 315 25.32 -10.16 20.07
N ARG A 316 25.81 -11.31 19.58
CA ARG A 316 27.01 -11.96 20.13
C ARG A 316 28.22 -11.02 20.17
N THR A 317 28.37 -10.18 19.16
CA THR A 317 29.49 -9.23 19.08
C THR A 317 29.34 -8.08 20.08
N VAL A 318 28.12 -7.58 20.27
CA VAL A 318 27.85 -6.40 21.13
C VAL A 318 27.70 -6.76 22.61
N VAL A 319 27.19 -7.95 22.93
CA VAL A 319 26.99 -8.48 24.28
C VAL A 319 27.74 -9.80 24.48
N SER A 320 29.06 -9.75 24.32
CA SER A 320 29.95 -10.94 24.27
C SER A 320 30.01 -11.77 25.56
N ASP A 321 29.52 -11.25 26.68
CA ASP A 321 29.46 -11.91 27.98
C ASP A 321 28.17 -12.71 28.20
N ILE A 322 27.18 -12.55 27.33
CA ILE A 322 25.95 -13.34 27.35
C ILE A 322 26.18 -14.65 26.59
N ASP A 323 25.77 -15.76 27.19
CA ASP A 323 25.89 -17.09 26.61
C ASP A 323 25.15 -17.22 25.25
N GLU A 324 25.80 -17.90 24.30
CA GLU A 324 25.28 -18.04 22.94
C GLU A 324 23.96 -18.82 22.88
N GLU A 325 23.75 -19.83 23.75
CA GLU A 325 22.49 -20.58 23.79
C GLU A 325 21.34 -19.68 24.24
N ARG A 326 21.58 -18.80 25.23
CA ARG A 326 20.58 -17.80 25.67
C ARG A 326 20.22 -16.82 24.57
N LEU A 327 21.19 -16.38 23.76
CA LEU A 327 20.93 -15.50 22.61
C LEU A 327 20.14 -16.22 21.51
N ARG A 328 20.46 -17.48 21.20
CA ARG A 328 19.69 -18.29 20.25
C ARG A 328 18.26 -18.52 20.73
N LEU A 329 18.09 -18.82 22.01
CA LEU A 329 16.77 -19.03 22.60
C LEU A 329 15.92 -17.75 22.55
N LEU A 330 16.53 -16.59 22.79
CA LEU A 330 15.87 -15.29 22.68
C LEU A 330 15.36 -15.01 21.25
N LEU A 331 16.15 -15.36 20.23
CA LEU A 331 15.79 -15.16 18.82
C LEU A 331 14.80 -16.22 18.30
N SER A 332 14.77 -17.39 18.92
CA SER A 332 13.89 -18.49 18.54
C SER A 332 12.40 -18.15 18.76
N TYR A 333 11.51 -18.90 18.11
CA TYR A 333 10.07 -18.86 18.36
C TYR A 333 9.60 -19.85 19.45
N SER A 334 10.52 -20.45 20.23
CA SER A 334 10.17 -21.40 21.29
C SER A 334 9.43 -20.72 22.46
N GLU A 335 8.54 -21.41 23.15
CA GLU A 335 7.85 -20.85 24.34
C GLU A 335 8.79 -20.60 25.52
N GLU A 336 9.99 -21.20 25.50
CA GLU A 336 11.01 -20.99 26.51
C GLU A 336 11.58 -19.57 26.40
N VAL A 337 11.42 -18.80 27.47
CA VAL A 337 12.01 -17.47 27.59
C VAL A 337 13.28 -17.58 28.44
N PRO A 338 14.47 -17.28 27.89
CA PRO A 338 15.68 -17.26 28.69
C PRO A 338 15.57 -16.18 29.78
N GLU A 339 15.95 -16.53 31.00
CA GLU A 339 16.06 -15.54 32.07
C GLU A 339 17.26 -14.62 31.77
N PHE A 340 17.05 -13.31 31.86
CA PHE A 340 18.10 -12.28 31.79
C PHE A 340 18.03 -11.37 33.01
N THR A 341 19.18 -10.94 33.51
CA THR A 341 19.24 -9.88 34.54
C THR A 341 18.76 -8.56 33.96
N GLU A 342 18.38 -7.62 34.83
CA GLU A 342 17.95 -6.30 34.37
C GLU A 342 19.06 -5.54 33.63
N GLU A 343 20.32 -5.73 34.03
CA GLU A 343 21.48 -5.16 33.32
C GLU A 343 21.68 -5.79 31.94
N GLU A 344 21.46 -7.10 31.79
CA GLU A 344 21.51 -7.78 30.49
C GLU A 344 20.39 -7.30 29.56
N LYS A 345 19.15 -7.19 30.06
CA LYS A 345 18.00 -6.67 29.29
C LYS A 345 18.27 -5.26 28.78
N GLN A 346 18.74 -4.36 29.65
CA GLN A 346 19.05 -2.98 29.24
C GLN A 346 20.11 -2.91 28.15
N ARG A 347 21.16 -3.75 28.23
CA ARG A 347 22.21 -3.80 27.20
C ARG A 347 21.68 -4.37 25.88
N LEU A 348 20.89 -5.44 25.93
CA LEU A 348 20.25 -6.03 24.74
C LEU A 348 19.30 -5.03 24.06
N ILE A 349 18.47 -4.33 24.84
CA ILE A 349 17.57 -3.29 24.35
C ILE A 349 18.34 -2.13 23.72
N SER A 350 19.42 -1.69 24.36
CA SER A 350 20.30 -0.63 23.83
C SER A 350 20.98 -1.06 22.53
N ALA A 351 21.41 -2.32 22.44
CA ALA A 351 21.95 -2.88 21.20
C ALA A 351 20.89 -2.84 20.09
N ILE A 352 19.67 -3.30 20.36
CA ILE A 352 18.54 -3.25 19.41
C ILE A 352 18.25 -1.82 18.94
N ASP A 353 18.22 -0.82 19.81
CA ASP A 353 18.01 0.59 19.40
C ASP A 353 19.14 1.14 18.51
N SER A 354 20.38 0.68 18.74
CA SER A 354 21.55 1.14 17.99
C SER A 354 21.76 0.40 16.65
N LEU A 355 21.05 -0.70 16.44
CA LEU A 355 21.18 -1.57 15.27
C LEU A 355 20.84 -0.81 13.98
N LYS A 356 21.68 -0.99 12.96
CA LYS A 356 21.44 -0.50 11.60
C LYS A 356 21.51 -1.66 10.63
N ILE A 357 20.46 -1.80 9.82
CA ILE A 357 20.34 -2.84 8.80
C ILE A 357 20.44 -2.19 7.43
N LEU A 358 21.13 -2.86 6.52
CA LEU A 358 21.21 -2.47 5.12
C LEU A 358 20.98 -3.70 4.25
N ASP A 359 19.95 -3.64 3.41
CA ASP A 359 19.77 -4.56 2.30
C ASP A 359 19.87 -3.75 0.99
N PRO A 360 20.99 -3.87 0.24
CA PRO A 360 21.22 -3.09 -0.97
C PRO A 360 20.35 -3.52 -2.16
N ALA A 361 19.63 -4.64 -2.06
CA ALA A 361 18.80 -5.20 -3.11
C ALA A 361 17.44 -5.68 -2.57
N CYS A 362 16.81 -4.86 -1.71
CA CYS A 362 15.72 -5.29 -0.85
C CYS A 362 14.39 -5.67 -1.54
N GLY A 363 14.20 -5.35 -2.82
CA GLY A 363 12.96 -5.67 -3.54
C GLY A 363 11.71 -5.15 -2.82
N SER A 364 10.75 -6.03 -2.52
CA SER A 364 9.56 -5.76 -1.68
C SER A 364 9.86 -5.45 -0.22
N GLY A 365 11.11 -5.60 0.24
CA GLY A 365 11.51 -5.35 1.62
C GLY A 365 11.38 -6.56 2.54
N ALA A 366 11.42 -7.80 1.99
CA ALA A 366 11.26 -9.02 2.77
C ALA A 366 12.26 -9.13 3.95
N PHE A 367 13.54 -8.84 3.74
CA PHE A 367 14.55 -8.85 4.82
C PHE A 367 14.37 -7.72 5.84
N PRO A 368 14.20 -6.43 5.45
CA PRO A 368 13.86 -5.37 6.40
C PRO A 368 12.62 -5.67 7.25
N MET A 369 11.55 -6.19 6.66
CA MET A 369 10.34 -6.59 7.39
C MET A 369 10.61 -7.79 8.31
N GLY A 370 11.33 -8.80 7.83
CA GLY A 370 11.74 -9.96 8.64
C GLY A 370 12.54 -9.53 9.88
N ILE A 371 13.52 -8.62 9.71
CA ILE A 371 14.24 -8.05 10.85
C ILE A 371 13.28 -7.33 11.79
N LEU A 372 12.39 -6.46 11.27
CA LEU A 372 11.44 -5.71 12.10
C LEU A 372 10.58 -6.65 12.95
N HIS A 373 9.99 -7.70 12.35
CA HIS A 373 9.18 -8.68 13.09
C HIS A 373 10.00 -9.39 14.16
N LYS A 374 11.21 -9.83 13.81
CA LYS A 374 12.09 -10.52 14.76
C LYS A 374 12.50 -9.60 15.92
N LEU A 375 12.77 -8.32 15.65
CA LEU A 375 13.09 -7.34 16.70
C LEU A 375 11.89 -7.07 17.61
N VAL A 376 10.68 -6.94 17.07
CA VAL A 376 9.45 -6.79 17.89
C VAL A 376 9.25 -8.01 18.79
N HIS A 377 9.40 -9.22 18.24
CA HIS A 377 9.33 -10.47 19.00
C HIS A 377 10.36 -10.52 20.14
N VAL A 378 11.62 -10.17 19.84
CA VAL A 378 12.71 -10.11 20.83
C VAL A 378 12.41 -9.08 21.92
N LEU A 379 11.93 -7.88 21.55
CA LEU A 379 11.56 -6.85 22.51
C LEU A 379 10.42 -7.30 23.42
N GLN A 380 9.40 -7.99 22.88
CA GLN A 380 8.31 -8.56 23.69
C GLN A 380 8.80 -9.60 24.70
N ARG A 381 9.86 -10.36 24.39
CA ARG A 381 10.49 -11.29 25.34
C ARG A 381 11.31 -10.60 26.41
N LEU A 382 12.05 -9.56 26.04
CA LEU A 382 12.93 -8.82 26.96
C LEU A 382 12.15 -7.88 27.88
N ASP A 383 11.12 -7.24 27.35
CA ASP A 383 10.34 -6.19 28.01
C ASP A 383 8.84 -6.34 27.66
N PRO A 384 8.14 -7.34 28.25
CA PRO A 384 6.75 -7.65 27.92
C PRO A 384 5.78 -6.49 28.15
N ASP A 385 6.08 -5.63 29.13
CA ASP A 385 5.30 -4.44 29.46
C ASP A 385 5.74 -3.18 28.67
N ASN A 386 6.74 -3.30 27.78
CA ASN A 386 7.30 -2.21 26.99
C ASN A 386 7.75 -0.99 27.82
N ARG A 387 8.19 -1.21 29.07
CA ARG A 387 8.59 -0.12 30.00
C ARG A 387 10.00 0.37 29.73
N LEU A 388 10.94 -0.55 29.56
CA LEU A 388 12.35 -0.25 29.32
C LEU A 388 12.53 0.39 27.94
N TRP A 389 11.88 -0.17 26.91
CA TRP A 389 11.93 0.38 25.55
C TRP A 389 11.30 1.77 25.48
N TYR A 390 10.13 1.97 26.11
CA TYR A 390 9.48 3.29 26.17
C TYR A 390 10.38 4.34 26.82
N GLU A 391 10.93 4.06 28.00
CA GLU A 391 11.80 4.98 28.71
C GLU A 391 13.03 5.34 27.88
N HIS A 392 13.65 4.33 27.23
CA HIS A 392 14.80 4.54 26.36
C HIS A 392 14.48 5.50 25.19
N GLN A 393 13.35 5.29 24.50
CA GLN A 393 12.91 6.17 23.40
C GLN A 393 12.53 7.57 23.89
N TYR A 394 11.85 7.67 25.04
CA TYR A 394 11.47 8.94 25.64
C TYR A 394 12.69 9.81 25.98
N GLN A 395 13.71 9.23 26.63
CA GLN A 395 14.96 9.92 26.93
C GLN A 395 15.74 10.34 25.68
N LYS A 396 15.66 9.55 24.61
CA LYS A 396 16.27 9.90 23.31
C LYS A 396 15.55 11.07 22.65
N ALA A 397 14.21 11.08 22.69
CA ALA A 397 13.39 12.16 22.17
C ALA A 397 13.62 13.48 22.94
N LEU A 398 13.73 13.42 24.27
CA LEU A 398 14.07 14.58 25.10
C LEU A 398 15.43 15.17 24.70
N ARG A 399 16.48 14.34 24.62
CA ARG A 399 17.82 14.77 24.21
C ARG A 399 17.82 15.40 22.81
N ALA A 400 17.14 14.78 21.85
CA ALA A 400 17.02 15.34 20.51
C ALA A 400 16.27 16.69 20.49
N SER A 401 15.27 16.86 21.37
CA SER A 401 14.58 18.15 21.52
C SER A 401 15.51 19.21 22.13
N GLU A 402 16.30 18.86 23.14
CA GLU A 402 17.27 19.76 23.77
C GLU A 402 18.41 20.18 22.83
N GLU A 403 18.77 19.37 21.83
CA GLU A 403 19.77 19.74 20.81
C GLU A 403 19.23 20.71 19.74
N VAL A 404 17.91 20.77 19.57
CA VAL A 404 17.23 21.58 18.55
C VAL A 404 16.80 22.96 19.08
N PHE A 405 16.64 23.11 20.40
CA PHE A 405 16.27 24.35 21.09
C PHE A 405 17.45 24.91 21.89
#